data_AF-A0ABD5QXI6-F1
#
_entry.id   AF-A0ABD5QXI6-F1
#
_cell.length_a   1.000
_cell.length_b   1.000
_cell.length_c   1.000
_cell.angle_alpha   90.00
_cell.angle_beta   90.00
_cell.angle_gamma   90.00
#
_symmetry.space_group_name_H-M   'P 1'
#
loop_
_entity.id
_entity.type
_entity.pdbx_description
1 polymer ?
#
loop_
_entity_poly.entity_id
_entity_poly.type
_entity_poly.pdbx_seq_one_letter_code
_entity_poly.pdbx_strand_id
1 'polypeptide(L)'
;MPGATPDVDGGDDPADDGVRIDMISGARMEGLTSMEKIRLILDGVREGNIVILEEGLSPDEESKLIEVTMTEISPDDFTGIEIETYPKPDSGSQSFLDKLMGRESTQKLTVIGPANRIETLHKDENLISTLVSRK
;
A
#
# COMPACT_ATOMS: atom_id res chain seq x y z
N MET A 1 -38.01 -7.10 -7.41
CA MET A 1 -37.02 -6.51 -8.34
C MET A 1 -35.87 -6.00 -7.50
N PRO A 2 -34.71 -6.68 -7.44
CA PRO A 2 -33.52 -6.13 -6.81
C PRO A 2 -32.94 -5.02 -7.72
N GLY A 3 -32.73 -3.83 -7.14
CA GLY A 3 -32.13 -2.69 -7.81
C GLY A 3 -30.64 -2.93 -8.06
N ALA A 4 -30.18 -2.54 -9.24
CA ALA A 4 -28.79 -2.61 -9.67
C ALA A 4 -27.88 -1.84 -8.70
N THR A 5 -26.75 -2.44 -8.35
CA THR A 5 -25.59 -1.76 -7.76
C THR A 5 -25.03 -0.76 -8.78
N PRO A 6 -24.55 0.43 -8.38
CA PRO A 6 -23.86 1.30 -9.30
C PRO A 6 -22.50 0.70 -9.62
N ASP A 7 -22.30 0.36 -10.90
CA ASP A 7 -21.00 0.09 -11.47
C ASP A 7 -20.14 1.36 -11.30
N VAL A 8 -19.08 1.27 -10.51
CA VAL A 8 -18.01 2.28 -10.44
C VAL A 8 -17.11 2.10 -11.65
N ASP A 9 -17.63 2.47 -12.82
CA ASP A 9 -16.84 2.65 -14.03
C ASP A 9 -16.16 4.02 -13.93
N GLY A 10 -14.94 4.03 -13.39
CA GLY A 10 -14.08 5.20 -13.31
C GLY A 10 -13.57 5.54 -14.71
N GLY A 11 -14.39 6.26 -15.46
CA GLY A 11 -14.05 6.75 -16.79
C GLY A 11 -12.77 7.59 -16.79
N ASP A 12 -11.92 7.30 -17.78
CA ASP A 12 -10.74 8.08 -18.16
C ASP A 12 -11.15 9.48 -18.64
N ASP A 13 -11.18 10.46 -17.72
CA ASP A 13 -11.24 11.88 -18.06
C ASP A 13 -9.79 12.43 -18.14
N PRO A 14 -9.33 12.95 -19.30
CA PRO A 14 -7.92 13.28 -19.54
C PRO A 14 -7.47 14.63 -18.94
N ALA A 15 -8.05 15.04 -17.80
CA ALA A 15 -7.81 16.34 -17.17
C ALA A 15 -7.76 16.32 -15.64
N ASP A 16 -7.52 15.15 -15.02
CA ASP A 16 -7.42 15.09 -13.57
C ASP A 16 -5.96 15.30 -13.12
N ASP A 17 -5.59 16.55 -12.81
CA ASP A 17 -4.33 16.95 -12.16
C ASP A 17 -4.26 16.47 -10.67
N GLY A 18 -4.98 15.39 -10.36
CA GLY A 18 -5.16 14.85 -9.02
C GLY A 18 -4.15 13.75 -8.69
N VAL A 19 -3.85 13.62 -7.40
CA VAL A 19 -3.17 12.44 -6.87
C VAL A 19 -4.25 11.48 -6.39
N ARG A 20 -4.32 10.29 -7.00
CA ARG A 20 -5.23 9.24 -6.53
C ARG A 20 -4.61 8.49 -5.37
N ILE A 21 -5.41 8.30 -4.32
CA ILE A 21 -5.02 7.56 -3.12
C ILE A 21 -6.03 6.45 -2.90
N ASP A 22 -5.57 5.20 -2.93
CA ASP A 22 -6.37 4.01 -2.73
C ASP A 22 -6.09 3.43 -1.34
N MET A 23 -7.10 3.40 -0.47
CA MET A 23 -7.00 2.80 0.85
C MET A 23 -7.63 1.40 0.85
N ILE A 24 -6.87 0.42 1.31
CA ILE A 24 -7.20 -1.00 1.26
C ILE A 24 -7.30 -1.55 2.68
N SER A 25 -8.50 -2.00 3.04
CA SER A 25 -8.78 -2.57 4.35
C SER A 25 -8.09 -3.92 4.56
N GLY A 26 -7.74 -4.23 5.81
CA GLY A 26 -7.17 -5.53 6.19
C GLY A 26 -8.02 -6.72 5.73
N ALA A 27 -9.35 -6.66 5.92
CA ALA A 27 -10.28 -7.71 5.50
C ALA A 27 -10.24 -8.03 3.99
N ARG A 28 -10.00 -7.01 3.14
CA ARG A 28 -9.81 -7.20 1.70
C ARG A 28 -8.50 -7.90 1.41
N MET A 29 -7.43 -7.54 2.12
CA MET A 29 -6.12 -8.16 1.97
C MET A 29 -6.10 -9.61 2.46
N GLU A 30 -6.74 -9.92 3.59
CA GLU A 30 -6.84 -11.28 4.14
C GLU A 30 -7.51 -12.27 3.16
N GLY A 31 -8.44 -11.79 2.33
CA GLY A 31 -9.11 -12.60 1.31
C GLY A 31 -8.26 -12.93 0.09
N LEU A 32 -7.05 -12.37 -0.03
CA LEU A 32 -6.17 -12.51 -1.19
C LEU A 32 -4.97 -13.40 -0.86
N THR A 33 -4.55 -14.20 -1.84
CA THR A 33 -3.25 -14.86 -1.79
C THR A 33 -2.12 -13.84 -1.85
N SER A 34 -0.92 -14.21 -1.39
CA SER A 34 0.25 -13.32 -1.40
C SER A 34 0.55 -12.73 -2.78
N MET A 35 0.42 -13.53 -3.86
CA MET A 35 0.64 -13.01 -5.22
C MET A 35 -0.47 -12.07 -5.69
N GLU A 36 -1.72 -12.29 -5.27
CA GLU A 36 -2.82 -11.37 -5.60
C GLU A 36 -2.67 -10.04 -4.87
N LYS A 37 -2.23 -10.05 -3.61
CA LYS A 37 -1.88 -8.83 -2.86
C LYS A 37 -0.81 -8.02 -3.60
N ILE A 38 0.27 -8.69 -4.02
CA ILE A 38 1.40 -8.04 -4.71
C ILE A 38 0.95 -7.41 -6.02
N ARG A 39 0.19 -8.14 -6.85
CA ARG A 39 -0.33 -7.61 -8.12
C ARG A 39 -1.22 -6.40 -7.89
N LEU A 40 -2.15 -6.52 -6.95
CA LEU A 40 -3.07 -5.43 -6.62
C LEU A 40 -2.31 -4.14 -6.21
N ILE A 41 -1.21 -4.26 -5.47
CA ILE A 41 -0.38 -3.12 -5.10
C ILE A 41 0.37 -2.59 -6.33
N LEU A 42 1.03 -3.47 -7.09
CA LEU A 42 1.85 -3.10 -8.25
C LEU A 42 1.04 -2.44 -9.37
N ASP A 43 -0.19 -2.91 -9.61
CA ASP A 43 -1.10 -2.34 -10.60
C ASP A 43 -1.44 -0.90 -10.24
N GLY A 44 -1.82 -0.63 -8.97
CA GLY A 44 -2.16 0.71 -8.52
C GLY A 44 -0.97 1.69 -8.58
N VAL A 45 0.21 1.28 -8.11
CA VAL A 45 1.39 2.17 -8.13
C VAL A 45 1.94 2.42 -9.53
N ARG A 46 1.76 1.48 -10.46
CA ARG A 46 2.14 1.65 -11.87
C ARG A 46 1.29 2.71 -12.55
N GLU A 47 0.01 2.79 -12.21
CA GLU A 47 -0.90 3.85 -12.68
C GLU A 47 -0.58 5.22 -12.09
N GLY A 48 0.38 5.29 -11.14
CA GLY A 48 0.75 6.51 -10.45
C GLY A 48 -0.01 6.75 -9.15
N ASN A 49 -0.83 5.79 -8.70
CA ASN A 49 -1.63 5.92 -7.49
C ASN A 49 -0.78 5.67 -6.23
N ILE A 50 -1.21 6.25 -5.11
CA ILE A 50 -0.67 5.93 -3.78
C ILE A 50 -1.58 4.89 -3.15
N VAL A 51 -1.02 3.75 -2.74
CA VAL A 51 -1.73 2.65 -2.09
C VAL A 51 -1.47 2.67 -0.59
N ILE A 52 -2.53 2.70 0.22
CA ILE A 52 -2.47 2.63 1.68
C ILE A 52 -3.08 1.33 2.14
N LEU A 53 -2.32 0.51 2.87
CA LEU A 53 -2.78 -0.71 3.50
C LEU A 53 -3.10 -0.43 4.96
N GLU A 54 -4.34 -0.72 5.39
CA GLU A 54 -4.73 -0.63 6.80
C GLU A 54 -3.99 -1.66 7.66
N GLU A 55 -3.72 -2.82 7.06
CA GLU A 55 -2.90 -3.88 7.61
C GLU A 55 -1.79 -4.17 6.61
N GLY A 56 -0.55 -3.97 7.04
CA GLY A 56 0.64 -4.11 6.22
C GLY A 56 0.87 -5.55 5.73
N LEU A 57 1.81 -5.67 4.79
CA LEU A 57 2.27 -6.98 4.32
C LEU A 57 3.05 -7.70 5.42
N SER A 58 2.95 -9.03 5.44
CA SER A 58 3.91 -9.83 6.20
C SER A 58 5.34 -9.65 5.65
N PRO A 59 6.39 -9.95 6.44
CA PRO A 59 7.77 -9.79 5.97
C PRO A 59 8.09 -10.57 4.68
N ASP A 60 7.52 -11.76 4.52
CA ASP A 60 7.70 -12.59 3.32
C ASP A 60 6.99 -11.97 2.11
N GLU A 61 5.81 -11.39 2.31
CA GLU A 61 5.06 -10.68 1.26
C GLU A 61 5.72 -9.37 0.85
N GLU A 62 6.27 -8.61 1.80
CA GLU A 62 7.04 -7.41 1.53
C GLU A 62 8.32 -7.74 0.75
N SER A 63 9.04 -8.78 1.16
CA SER A 63 10.21 -9.27 0.43
C SER A 63 9.86 -9.68 -1.00
N LYS A 64 8.71 -10.36 -1.17
CA LYS A 64 8.23 -10.76 -2.48
C LYS A 64 7.77 -9.57 -3.33
N LEU A 65 7.14 -8.56 -2.73
CA LEU A 65 6.79 -7.31 -3.40
C LEU A 65 8.03 -6.62 -3.95
N ILE A 66 9.10 -6.51 -3.16
CA ILE A 66 10.38 -5.93 -3.60
C ILE A 66 10.98 -6.74 -4.75
N GLU A 67 11.01 -8.08 -4.63
CA GLU A 67 11.52 -8.97 -5.67
C GLU A 67 10.78 -8.80 -6.99
N VAL A 68 9.45 -8.83 -6.96
CA VAL A 68 8.62 -8.68 -8.16
C VAL A 68 8.76 -7.27 -8.74
N THR A 69 8.84 -6.24 -7.89
CA THR A 69 9.09 -4.87 -8.34
C THR A 69 10.37 -4.79 -9.17
N MET A 70 11.47 -5.40 -8.70
CA MET A 70 12.74 -5.39 -9.43
C MET A 70 12.63 -6.01 -10.84
N THR A 71 11.73 -6.99 -11.02
CA THR A 71 11.49 -7.60 -12.34
C THR A 71 10.59 -6.76 -13.25
N GLU A 72 9.83 -5.84 -12.68
CA GLU A 72 8.87 -4.99 -13.40
C GLU A 72 9.41 -3.58 -13.68
N ILE A 73 10.53 -3.16 -13.08
CA ILE A 73 11.13 -1.84 -13.30
C ILE A 73 11.54 -1.67 -14.77
N SER A 74 11.11 -0.57 -15.36
CA SER A 74 11.45 -0.12 -16.71
C SER A 74 11.78 1.37 -16.68
N PRO A 75 12.91 1.83 -17.26
CA PRO A 75 13.35 3.23 -17.19
C PRO A 75 12.33 4.25 -17.68
N ASP A 76 11.49 3.85 -18.63
CA ASP A 76 10.55 4.74 -19.33
C ASP A 76 9.11 4.66 -18.78
N ASP A 77 8.80 3.65 -17.97
CA ASP A 77 7.42 3.31 -17.57
C ASP A 77 7.25 3.24 -16.05
N PHE A 78 8.10 2.45 -15.38
CA PHE A 78 7.97 2.17 -13.94
C PHE A 78 9.33 2.18 -13.25
N THR A 79 9.59 3.22 -12.46
CA THR A 79 10.89 3.41 -11.79
C THR A 79 11.06 2.60 -10.50
N GLY A 80 9.98 1.98 -10.01
CA GLY A 80 9.94 1.21 -8.77
C GLY A 80 8.94 1.78 -7.76
N ILE A 81 9.03 1.28 -6.52
CA ILE A 81 8.15 1.66 -5.41
C ILE A 81 8.93 2.23 -4.23
N GLU A 82 8.26 3.07 -3.46
CA GLU A 82 8.66 3.48 -2.12
C GLU A 82 7.64 2.87 -1.13
N ILE A 83 8.13 2.34 0.00
CA ILE A 83 7.31 1.71 1.04
C ILE A 83 7.59 2.38 2.38
N GLU A 84 6.55 2.89 3.04
CA GLU A 84 6.63 3.49 4.36
C GLU A 84 5.62 2.85 5.32
N THR A 85 6.12 2.26 6.40
CA THR A 85 5.27 1.60 7.41
C THR A 85 5.23 2.42 8.71
N TYR A 86 4.02 2.61 9.22
CA TYR A 86 3.70 3.22 10.50
C TYR A 86 3.24 2.16 11.52
N PRO A 87 3.91 2.05 12.67
CA PRO A 87 3.45 1.17 13.73
C PRO A 87 2.16 1.74 14.36
N LYS A 88 1.08 0.96 14.45
CA LYS A 88 0.00 1.35 15.38
C LYS A 88 0.54 1.23 16.82
N PRO A 89 0.26 2.21 17.69
CA PRO A 89 0.52 2.03 19.11
C PRO A 89 -0.37 0.89 19.62
N ASP A 90 0.27 -0.13 20.21
CA ASP A 90 -0.39 -1.33 20.74
C ASP A 90 -1.53 -0.94 21.68
N SER A 91 -2.78 -1.01 21.21
CA SER A 91 -3.96 -0.89 22.05
C SER A 91 -4.19 -2.24 22.76
N GLY A 92 -3.41 -2.48 23.82
CA GLY A 92 -3.70 -3.51 24.81
C GLY A 92 -2.99 -4.85 24.63
N SER A 93 -2.11 -5.16 25.58
CA SER A 93 -1.69 -6.52 25.97
C SER A 93 -1.05 -7.40 24.90
N GLN A 94 -0.08 -6.91 24.14
CA GLN A 94 0.89 -7.82 23.51
C GLN A 94 1.76 -8.44 24.61
N SER A 95 1.35 -9.63 25.05
CA SER A 95 2.10 -10.40 26.03
C SER A 95 3.43 -10.80 25.41
N PHE A 96 4.51 -10.76 26.19
CA PHE A 96 5.85 -11.22 25.81
C PHE A 96 5.86 -12.65 25.19
N LEU A 97 4.80 -13.44 25.43
CA LEU A 97 4.52 -14.72 24.78
C LEU A 97 4.28 -14.62 23.27
N ASP A 98 3.59 -13.59 22.77
CA ASP A 98 3.29 -13.43 21.34
C ASP A 98 4.55 -13.08 20.54
N LYS A 99 5.45 -12.29 21.14
CA LYS A 99 6.79 -12.02 20.58
C LYS A 99 7.68 -13.27 20.52
N LEU A 100 7.58 -14.16 21.51
CA LEU A 100 8.31 -15.45 21.51
C LEU A 100 7.69 -16.46 20.52
N MET A 101 6.40 -16.32 20.22
CA MET A 101 5.65 -17.17 19.29
C MET A 101 5.69 -16.65 17.83
N GLY A 102 6.44 -15.58 17.55
CA GLY A 102 6.60 -15.02 16.20
C GLY A 102 5.36 -14.31 15.65
N ARG A 103 4.38 -14.02 16.51
CA ARG A 103 3.17 -13.27 16.14
C ARG A 103 3.38 -11.79 16.44
N GLU A 104 4.14 -11.09 15.59
CA GLU A 104 4.02 -9.63 15.55
C GLU A 104 2.64 -9.28 15.00
N SER A 105 1.90 -8.43 15.71
CA SER A 105 0.66 -7.86 15.21
C SER A 105 0.93 -7.12 13.89
N THR A 106 0.31 -7.60 12.82
CA THR A 106 0.39 -7.09 11.45
C THR A 106 -0.36 -5.77 11.25
N GLN A 107 -0.96 -5.22 12.31
CA GLN A 107 -1.77 -4.00 12.33
C GLN A 107 -0.94 -2.70 12.15
N LYS A 108 0.09 -2.74 11.30
CA LYS A 108 0.87 -1.57 10.90
C LYS A 108 0.20 -0.96 9.66
N LEU A 109 0.05 0.35 9.63
CA LEU A 109 -0.46 1.04 8.44
C LEU A 109 0.72 1.22 7.47
N THR A 110 0.56 0.80 6.23
CA THR A 110 1.64 0.85 5.22
C THR A 110 1.23 1.71 4.05
N VAL A 111 2.09 2.63 3.63
CA VAL A 111 1.92 3.49 2.46
C VAL A 111 2.90 3.05 1.39
N ILE A 112 2.42 2.86 0.17
CA ILE A 112 3.20 2.39 -0.97
C ILE A 112 2.88 3.28 -2.16
N GLY A 113 3.89 3.75 -2.87
CA GLY A 113 3.66 4.48 -4.11
C GLY A 113 4.87 4.49 -5.02
N PRO A 114 4.77 5.15 -6.18
CA PRO A 114 5.83 5.13 -7.18
C PRO A 114 7.04 5.93 -6.70
N ALA A 115 8.24 5.35 -6.89
CA ALA A 115 9.50 5.88 -6.35
C ALA A 115 9.88 7.27 -6.91
N ASN A 116 9.30 7.69 -8.03
CA ASN A 116 9.53 9.00 -8.63
C ASN A 116 8.54 10.09 -8.17
N ARG A 117 7.57 9.77 -7.30
CA ARG A 117 6.52 10.72 -6.86
C ARG A 117 6.43 10.94 -5.36
N ILE A 118 6.98 10.04 -4.56
CA ILE A 118 6.87 10.09 -3.10
C ILE A 118 8.20 10.57 -2.52
N GLU A 119 8.20 11.76 -1.92
CA GLU A 119 9.28 12.21 -1.05
C GLU A 119 8.77 12.27 0.40
N THR A 120 9.32 11.43 1.28
CA THR A 120 9.03 11.46 2.71
C THR A 120 9.59 12.76 3.31
N LEU A 121 8.70 13.70 3.63
CA LEU A 121 9.09 14.98 4.20
C LEU A 121 9.25 14.93 5.71
N HIS A 122 8.38 14.19 6.39
CA HIS A 122 8.37 14.13 7.86
C HIS A 122 7.78 12.81 8.34
N LYS A 123 8.49 12.16 9.27
CA LYS A 123 8.05 10.95 9.94
C LYS A 123 8.23 11.13 11.44
N ASP A 124 7.14 11.17 12.18
CA ASP A 124 7.16 11.08 13.64
C ASP A 124 6.19 10.00 14.13
N GLU A 125 6.20 9.76 15.44
CA GLU A 125 5.38 8.73 16.07
C GLU A 125 3.87 8.95 15.90
N ASN A 126 3.38 10.07 15.37
CA ASN A 126 1.96 10.38 15.19
C ASN A 126 1.60 10.87 13.77
N LEU A 127 2.58 11.09 12.89
CA LEU A 127 2.36 11.65 11.55
C LEU A 127 3.35 11.09 10.53
N ILE A 128 2.80 10.58 9.42
CA ILE A 128 3.51 10.43 8.16
C ILE A 128 3.09 11.58 7.25
N SER A 129 4.06 12.35 6.79
CA SER A 129 3.87 13.40 5.79
C SER A 129 4.71 13.10 4.56
N THR A 130 4.02 12.88 3.45
CA THR A 130 4.61 12.61 2.14
C THR A 130 4.25 13.75 1.20
N LEU A 131 5.25 14.30 0.50
CA LEU A 131 5.01 15.24 -0.59
C LEU A 131 4.88 14.46 -1.89
N VAL A 132 3.81 14.77 -2.61
CA VAL A 132 3.54 14.19 -3.92
C VAL A 132 3.77 15.24 -4.99
N SER A 133 4.76 15.00 -5.85
CA SER A 133 5.17 15.94 -6.89
C SER A 133 4.31 15.81 -8.16
N ARG A 134 3.79 16.94 -8.64
CA ARG A 134 3.03 17.06 -9.90
C ARG A 134 3.98 16.95 -11.11
N LYS A 135 3.48 16.44 -12.24
CA LYS A 135 4.22 16.50 -13.52
C LYS A 135 4.08 17.87 -14.15
#